data_AF-A0A7V4JT24-F1
#
_entry.id   AF-A0A7V4JT24-F1
#
_cell.length_a   1.000
_cell.length_b   1.000
_cell.length_c   1.000
_cell.angle_alpha   90.00
_cell.angle_beta   90.00
_cell.angle_gamma   90.00
#
_symmetry.space_group_name_H-M   'P 1'
#
loop_
_entity.id
_entity.type
_entity.pdbx_description
1 polymer ?
#
loop_
_entity_poly.entity_id
_entity_poly.type
_entity_poly.pdbx_seq_one_letter_code
_entity_poly.pdbx_strand_id
1 'polypeptide(L)'
;MKRVPQRTCIACRVVRPKRSLVRVVRAPEGGVSVDETGKANGRGAYLCRSRLCWQRALGDRRRRSGGRLGAALNTTLSDQEWDTLWDYAQHLPDAVDGETDASEGQVEGVS
;
A
#
# COMPACT_ATOMS: atom_id res chain seq x y z
N MET A 1 -7.08 4.44 29.27
CA MET A 1 -6.87 4.88 27.87
C MET A 1 -6.50 3.69 27.00
N LYS A 2 -7.25 3.40 25.93
CA LYS A 2 -6.93 2.29 25.01
C LYS A 2 -5.87 2.75 24.01
N ARG A 3 -4.74 2.04 23.90
CA ARG A 3 -3.69 2.38 22.92
C ARG A 3 -4.29 2.28 21.51
N VAL A 4 -4.09 3.32 20.69
CA VAL A 4 -4.47 3.30 19.29
C VAL A 4 -3.55 2.33 18.55
N PRO A 5 -4.08 1.27 17.91
CA PRO A 5 -3.25 0.32 17.18
C PRO A 5 -2.47 1.01 16.08
N GLN A 6 -1.16 0.75 16.02
CA GLN A 6 -0.26 1.24 14.98
C GLN A 6 0.00 0.16 13.93
N ARG A 7 0.22 0.55 12.68
CA ARG A 7 0.52 -0.34 11.55
C ARG A 7 1.58 0.30 10.67
N THR A 8 2.28 -0.52 9.90
CA THR A 8 3.35 -0.07 9.01
C THR A 8 2.87 -0.15 7.56
N CYS A 9 3.04 0.94 6.82
CA CYS A 9 2.84 0.93 5.37
C CYS A 9 3.89 0.01 4.72
N ILE A 10 3.47 -0.93 3.87
CA ILE A 10 4.41 -1.84 3.20
C ILE A 10 5.27 -1.13 2.13
N ALA A 11 4.84 0.06 1.67
CA ALA A 11 5.53 0.82 0.64
C ALA A 11 6.61 1.75 1.21
N CYS A 12 6.21 2.69 2.09
CA CYS A 12 7.12 3.69 2.66
C CYS A 12 7.71 3.28 4.02
N ARG A 13 7.25 2.17 4.60
CA ARG A 13 7.73 1.65 5.91
C ARG A 13 7.45 2.56 7.12
N VAL A 14 6.73 3.66 6.93
CA VAL A 14 6.31 4.56 8.02
C VAL A 14 5.21 3.90 8.86
N VAL A 15 5.32 4.06 10.18
CA VAL A 15 4.34 3.60 11.16
C VAL A 15 3.27 4.67 11.35
N ARG A 16 2.00 4.28 11.26
CA ARG A 16 0.86 5.19 11.43
C ARG A 16 -0.29 4.53 12.20
N PRO A 17 -1.21 5.34 12.77
CA PRO A 17 -2.44 4.81 13.34
C PRO A 17 -3.19 3.94 12.32
N LYS A 18 -3.72 2.79 12.76
CA LYS A 18 -4.46 1.85 11.87
C LYS A 18 -5.50 2.57 11.00
N ARG A 19 -6.19 3.57 11.54
CA ARG A 19 -7.26 4.30 10.86
C ARG A 19 -6.79 5.22 9.73
N SER A 20 -5.53 5.64 9.71
CA SER A 20 -4.99 6.48 8.62
C SER A 20 -4.44 5.66 7.44
N LEU A 21 -4.33 4.35 7.59
CA LEU A 21 -3.95 3.43 6.53
C LEU A 21 -5.17 2.75 5.91
N VAL A 22 -5.03 2.30 4.67
CA VAL A 22 -5.96 1.42 3.99
C VAL A 22 -5.40 0.01 4.02
N ARG A 23 -6.24 -0.98 4.31
CA ARG A 23 -5.87 -2.40 4.27
C ARG A 23 -6.26 -2.97 2.92
N VAL A 24 -5.38 -3.79 2.34
CA VAL A 24 -5.71 -4.70 1.25
C VAL A 24 -5.66 -6.12 1.82
N VAL A 25 -6.63 -6.95 1.49
CA VAL A 25 -6.78 -8.30 2.02
C VAL A 25 -6.78 -9.31 0.89
N ARG A 26 -6.16 -10.46 1.13
CA ARG A 26 -6.35 -11.68 0.35
C ARG A 26 -7.23 -12.63 1.15
N ALA A 27 -8.40 -12.95 0.64
CA ALA A 27 -9.34 -13.83 1.33
C ALA A 27 -8.82 -15.30 1.32
N PRO A 28 -9.26 -16.14 2.27
CA PRO A 28 -8.85 -17.55 2.33
C PRO A 28 -9.17 -18.35 1.07
N GLU A 29 -10.32 -18.08 0.45
CA GLU A 29 -10.78 -18.64 -0.82
C GLU A 29 -10.01 -18.13 -2.05
N GLY A 30 -9.06 -17.23 -1.86
CA GLY A 30 -8.40 -16.47 -2.92
C GLY A 30 -9.03 -15.08 -3.09
N GLY A 31 -8.60 -14.33 -4.09
CA GLY A 31 -9.12 -12.99 -4.32
C GLY A 31 -8.43 -11.92 -3.47
N VAL A 32 -8.06 -10.81 -4.09
CA VAL A 32 -7.46 -9.64 -3.45
C VAL A 32 -8.38 -8.44 -3.57
N SER A 33 -8.67 -7.75 -2.45
CA SER A 33 -9.57 -6.59 -2.42
C SER A 33 -9.18 -5.55 -1.37
N VAL A 34 -9.71 -4.33 -1.53
CA VAL A 34 -9.59 -3.26 -0.55
C VAL A 34 -10.52 -3.53 0.63
N ASP A 35 -10.01 -3.42 1.86
CA ASP A 35 -10.76 -3.58 3.10
C ASP A 35 -10.58 -2.36 4.00
N GLU A 36 -11.34 -1.29 3.77
CA GLU A 36 -11.31 -0.10 4.63
C GLU A 36 -11.86 -0.36 6.03
N THR A 37 -12.74 -1.36 6.16
CA THR A 37 -13.37 -1.72 7.44
C THR A 37 -12.39 -2.42 8.39
N GLY A 38 -11.38 -3.09 7.83
CA GLY A 38 -10.45 -3.94 8.57
C GLY A 38 -11.12 -5.18 9.17
N LYS A 39 -12.28 -5.61 8.65
CA LYS A 39 -13.08 -6.73 9.13
C LYS A 39 -12.97 -7.98 8.26
N ALA A 40 -12.49 -7.85 7.03
CA ALA A 40 -12.39 -8.98 6.12
C ALA A 40 -11.39 -10.02 6.65
N ASN A 41 -11.75 -11.29 6.48
CA ASN A 41 -10.90 -12.42 6.87
C ASN A 41 -9.76 -12.61 5.88
N GLY A 42 -8.64 -13.16 6.35
CA GLY A 42 -7.49 -13.48 5.51
C GLY A 42 -6.27 -12.58 5.74
N ARG A 43 -5.24 -12.80 4.91
CA ARG A 43 -3.94 -12.13 5.03
C ARG A 43 -4.08 -10.69 4.55
N GLY A 44 -3.64 -9.73 5.36
CA GLY A 44 -3.76 -8.31 5.02
C GLY A 44 -2.42 -7.59 5.00
N ALA A 45 -2.34 -6.57 4.15
CA ALA A 45 -1.25 -5.60 4.11
C ALA A 45 -1.83 -4.18 4.24
N TYR A 46 -1.03 -3.24 4.75
CA TYR A 46 -1.46 -1.86 4.95
C TYR A 46 -0.67 -0.91 4.05
N LEU A 47 -1.36 0.06 3.48
CA LEU A 47 -0.82 1.14 2.65
C LEU A 47 -1.31 2.49 3.16
N CYS A 48 -0.51 3.54 2.98
CA CYS A 48 -0.98 4.90 3.23
C CYS A 48 -2.15 5.25 2.30
N ARG A 49 -2.99 6.20 2.72
CA ARG A 49 -3.93 6.90 1.83
C ARG A 49 -3.19 7.86 0.89
N SER A 50 -2.25 7.34 0.12
CA SER A 50 -1.40 8.08 -0.82
C SER A 50 -1.21 7.25 -2.07
N ARG A 51 -1.56 7.82 -3.22
CA ARG A 51 -1.38 7.22 -4.55
C ARG A 51 0.04 6.75 -4.77
N LEU A 52 1.05 7.52 -4.34
CA LEU A 52 2.46 7.12 -4.45
C LEU A 52 2.79 5.83 -3.69
N CYS A 53 2.23 5.63 -2.49
CA CYS A 53 2.44 4.38 -1.74
C CYS A 53 1.83 3.18 -2.47
N TRP A 54 0.68 3.34 -3.10
CA TRP A 54 0.01 2.28 -3.85
C TRP A 54 0.77 1.91 -5.10
N GLN A 55 1.20 2.91 -5.89
CA GLN A 55 2.01 2.69 -7.09
C GLN A 55 3.33 1.99 -6.75
N ARG A 56 4.03 2.44 -5.68
CA ARG A 56 5.25 1.80 -5.19
C ARG A 56 5.02 0.35 -4.73
N ALA A 57 3.84 0.03 -4.19
CA ALA A 57 3.51 -1.31 -3.71
C ALA A 57 3.11 -2.26 -4.84
N LEU A 58 2.28 -1.80 -5.77
CA LEU A 58 1.80 -2.56 -6.93
C LEU A 58 2.90 -2.76 -7.98
N GLY A 59 3.89 -1.87 -8.01
CA GLY A 59 5.04 -1.93 -8.91
C GLY A 59 4.74 -1.38 -10.30
N ASP A 60 5.39 -1.98 -11.30
CA ASP A 60 5.34 -1.51 -12.68
C ASP A 60 3.98 -1.78 -13.32
N ARG A 61 3.29 -0.69 -13.72
CA ARG A 61 1.98 -0.75 -14.37
C ARG A 61 1.96 -1.60 -15.64
N ARG A 62 3.03 -1.61 -16.43
CA ARG A 62 3.07 -2.38 -17.68
C ARG A 62 3.16 -3.88 -17.42
N ARG A 63 3.76 -4.28 -16.31
CA ARG A 63 3.97 -5.69 -15.96
C ARG A 63 2.87 -6.29 -15.09
N ARG A 64 2.09 -5.44 -14.40
CA ARG A 64 1.01 -5.86 -13.47
C ARG A 64 1.42 -6.94 -12.47
N SER A 65 2.68 -6.94 -12.04
CA SER A 65 3.27 -8.07 -11.29
C SER A 65 2.90 -8.15 -9.81
N GLY A 66 2.11 -7.20 -9.30
CA GLY A 66 1.71 -7.12 -7.89
C GLY A 66 2.82 -6.67 -6.93
N GLY A 67 4.08 -6.63 -7.36
CA GLY A 67 5.21 -6.03 -6.64
C GLY A 67 5.32 -6.46 -5.16
N ARG A 68 5.49 -5.45 -4.28
CA ARG A 68 5.57 -5.67 -2.83
C ARG A 68 4.23 -6.11 -2.25
N LEU A 69 3.12 -5.73 -2.86
CA LEU A 69 1.79 -6.08 -2.38
C LEU A 69 1.50 -7.58 -2.55
N GLY A 70 1.78 -8.14 -3.72
CA GLY A 70 1.68 -9.57 -3.98
C GLY A 70 2.55 -10.39 -3.02
N ALA A 71 3.80 -9.96 -2.81
CA ALA A 71 4.69 -10.58 -1.83
C ALA A 71 4.13 -10.52 -0.40
N ALA A 72 3.65 -9.35 0.05
CA ALA A 72 3.08 -9.17 1.40
C ALA A 72 1.80 -10.00 1.62
N LEU A 73 1.01 -10.17 0.56
CA LEU A 73 -0.20 -11.00 0.56
C LEU A 73 0.07 -12.46 0.22
N ASN A 74 1.33 -12.84 -0.06
CA ASN A 74 1.77 -14.17 -0.48
C ASN A 74 0.97 -14.73 -1.67
N THR A 75 0.71 -13.91 -2.69
CA THR A 75 -0.12 -14.28 -3.84
C THR A 75 0.30 -13.55 -5.10
N THR A 76 -0.08 -14.10 -6.24
CA THR A 76 0.00 -13.42 -7.54
C THR A 76 -1.34 -12.76 -7.79
N LEU A 77 -1.32 -11.45 -8.08
CA LEU A 77 -2.53 -10.73 -8.47
C LEU A 77 -2.88 -11.07 -9.92
N SER A 78 -4.14 -11.32 -10.19
CA SER A 78 -4.68 -11.30 -11.55
C SER A 78 -4.68 -9.87 -12.11
N ASP A 79 -4.75 -9.76 -13.44
CA ASP A 79 -4.85 -8.46 -14.11
C ASP A 79 -6.05 -7.64 -13.63
N GLN A 80 -7.20 -8.29 -13.43
CA GLN A 80 -8.42 -7.63 -12.98
C GLN A 80 -8.29 -7.09 -11.55
N GLU A 81 -7.68 -7.86 -10.65
CA GLU A 81 -7.42 -7.40 -9.28
C GLU A 81 -6.41 -6.25 -9.28
N TRP A 82 -5.35 -6.37 -10.08
CA TRP A 82 -4.35 -5.33 -10.21
C TRP A 82 -4.95 -4.02 -10.72
N ASP A 83 -5.74 -4.08 -11.80
CA ASP A 83 -6.40 -2.91 -12.39
C ASP A 83 -7.38 -2.28 -11.38
N THR A 84 -8.15 -3.09 -10.66
CA THR A 84 -9.08 -2.59 -9.62
C THR A 84 -8.34 -1.84 -8.51
N LEU A 85 -7.21 -2.37 -8.03
CA LEU A 85 -6.41 -1.72 -7.00
C LEU A 85 -5.70 -0.48 -7.52
N TRP A 86 -5.28 -0.49 -8.78
CA TRP A 86 -4.69 0.67 -9.44
C TRP A 86 -5.71 1.80 -9.59
N ASP A 87 -6.92 1.49 -10.05
CA ASP A 87 -8.00 2.47 -10.21
C ASP A 87 -8.43 3.04 -8.86
N TYR A 88 -8.50 2.22 -7.80
CA TYR A 88 -8.69 2.71 -6.44
C TYR A 88 -7.61 3.74 -6.07
N ALA A 89 -6.34 3.44 -6.36
CA ALA A 89 -5.22 4.34 -6.05
C ALA A 89 -5.29 5.69 -6.80
N GLN A 90 -5.92 5.74 -7.98
CA GLN A 90 -6.07 6.97 -8.76
C GLN A 90 -6.99 8.00 -8.07
N HIS A 91 -7.85 7.56 -7.16
CA HIS A 91 -8.74 8.43 -6.38
C HIS A 91 -8.10 8.92 -5.07
N LEU A 92 -6.85 8.52 -4.79
CA LEU A 92 -6.11 8.96 -3.61
C LEU A 92 -5.25 10.20 -3.92
N PRO A 93 -5.02 11.07 -2.92
CA PRO A 93 -4.06 12.16 -3.06
C PRO A 93 -2.65 11.62 -3.32
N ASP A 94 -1.77 12.41 -3.94
CA ASP A 94 -0.39 11.99 -4.24
C ASP A 94 0.38 11.66 -2.95
N ALA A 95 0.37 12.58 -2.00
CA ALA A 95 0.99 12.43 -0.69
C ALA A 95 -0.07 12.49 0.42
N VAL A 96 0.28 12.02 1.61
CA VAL A 96 -0.51 12.19 2.84
C VAL A 96 -0.07 13.49 3.50
N ASP A 97 -1.01 14.39 3.81
CA ASP A 97 -0.73 15.69 4.42
C ASP A 97 0.11 15.55 5.69
N GLY A 98 1.22 16.30 5.77
CA GLY A 98 2.14 16.31 6.91
C GLY A 98 3.40 15.45 6.78
N GLU A 99 3.74 14.95 5.58
CA GLU A 99 5.03 14.28 5.32
C GLU A 99 5.79 14.96 4.20
N THR A 100 6.84 15.71 4.57
CA THR A 100 7.96 16.01 3.68
C THR A 100 8.62 14.67 3.34
N ASP A 101 8.76 14.34 2.05
CA ASP A 101 9.55 13.18 1.61
C ASP A 101 10.93 13.28 2.26
N ALA A 102 11.25 12.37 3.18
CA ALA A 102 12.62 12.17 3.68
C ALA A 102 13.44 11.42 2.63
N SER A 103 13.44 11.93 1.40
CA SER A 103 14.30 11.49 0.31
C SER A 103 14.84 12.69 -0.46
N GLU A 104 15.54 13.59 0.24
CA GLU A 104 16.64 14.35 -0.38
C GLU A 104 17.95 13.81 0.18
N GLY A 105 18.42 12.75 -0.47
CA GLY A 105 19.79 12.25 -0.37
C GLY A 105 20.45 12.36 -1.74
N GLN A 106 20.40 13.54 -2.37
CA GLN A 106 21.23 13.86 -3.52
C GLN A 106 22.57 14.36 -2.98
N VAL A 107 23.52 13.45 -2.79
CA VAL A 107 24.93 13.81 -2.71
C VAL A 107 25.47 13.93 -4.13
N GLU A 108 25.29 15.10 -4.74
CA GLU A 108 26.16 15.53 -5.83
C GLU A 108 27.40 16.19 -5.22
N GLY A 109 28.55 15.64 -5.57
CA GLY A 109 29.86 16.07 -5.09
C GLY A 109 30.93 15.15 -5.66
N VAL A 110 30.99 15.09 -7.00
CA VAL A 110 32.15 14.55 -7.71
C VAL A 110 33.26 15.58 -7.59
N SER A 111 34.42 15.14 -7.08
CA SER A 111 35.69 15.87 -7.20
C SER A 111 36.35 15.60 -8.54
#